data_AF-A0A2E9QKE7-F1
#
_entry.id   AF-A0A2E9QKE7-F1
#
_cell.length_a   1.000
_cell.length_b   1.000
_cell.length_c   1.000
_cell.angle_alpha   90.00
_cell.angle_beta   90.00
_cell.angle_gamma   90.00
#
_symmetry.space_group_name_H-M   'P 1'
#
loop_
_entity.id
_entity.type
_entity.pdbx_description
1 polymer ?
#
loop_
_entity_poly.entity_id
_entity_poly.type
_entity_poly.pdbx_seq_one_letter_code
_entity_poly.pdbx_strand_id
1 'polypeptide(L)' 'MNKKKYRRGESLSKTLKAISEIKDRVPKIIFRAQNLVVTLRSKSQLKRWIDLYPKGTYTINY' A
#
# COMPACT_ATOMS: atom_id res chain seq x y z
N MET A 1 -37.72 17.06 13.50
CA MET A 1 -36.39 16.77 12.92
C MET A 1 -36.35 15.30 12.48
N ASN A 2 -36.50 15.05 11.18
CA ASN A 2 -36.74 13.70 10.65
C ASN A 2 -35.44 12.88 10.68
N LYS A 3 -35.25 12.01 11.68
CA LYS A 3 -34.06 11.15 11.77
C LYS A 3 -34.13 10.13 10.62
N LYS A 4 -33.22 10.22 9.66
CA LYS A 4 -33.12 9.27 8.54
C LYS A 4 -33.04 7.84 9.10
N LYS A 5 -33.92 6.94 8.63
CA LYS A 5 -34.01 5.53 9.06
C LYS A 5 -32.68 4.76 8.96
N TYR A 6 -31.82 5.11 7.99
CA TYR A 6 -30.56 4.40 7.71
C TYR A 6 -29.34 5.32 7.82
N ARG A 7 -28.29 4.84 8.51
CA ARG A 7 -27.03 5.57 8.76
C ARG A 7 -25.94 5.31 7.71
N ARG A 8 -26.30 5.33 6.42
CA ARG A 8 -25.38 4.98 5.31
C ARG A 8 -24.12 5.86 5.27
N GLY A 9 -24.21 7.13 5.68
CA GLY A 9 -23.05 8.04 5.74
C GLY A 9 -22.00 7.62 6.78
N GLU A 10 -22.42 7.13 7.95
CA GLU A 10 -21.50 6.66 8.99
C GLU A 10 -20.76 5.39 8.54
N SER A 11 -21.48 4.46 7.91
CA SER A 11 -20.90 3.23 7.37
C SER A 11 -19.84 3.52 6.29
N LEU A 12 -20.13 4.43 5.36
CA LEU A 12 -19.18 4.84 4.32
C LEU A 12 -17.91 5.47 4.91
N SER A 13 -18.05 6.35 5.89
CA SER A 13 -16.92 6.99 6.56
C SER A 13 -16.01 5.97 7.25
N LYS A 14 -16.58 4.98 7.93
CA LYS A 14 -15.82 3.88 8.56
C LYS A 14 -15.03 3.08 7.53
N THR A 15 -15.66 2.72 6.41
CA THR A 15 -15.00 1.98 5.32
C THR A 15 -13.86 2.78 4.70
N LEU A 16 -14.07 4.07 4.42
CA LEU A 16 -13.01 4.93 3.86
C LEU A 16 -11.83 5.08 4.82
N LYS A 17 -12.09 5.22 6.12
CA LYS A 17 -11.05 5.28 7.15
C LYS A 17 -10.23 4.00 7.20
N ALA A 18 -10.89 2.84 7.19
CA ALA A 18 -10.23 1.54 7.16
C ALA A 18 -9.36 1.36 5.90
N ILE A 19 -9.84 1.79 4.73
CA ILE A 19 -9.07 1.73 3.48
C ILE A 19 -7.82 2.63 3.56
N SER A 20 -7.94 3.84 4.11
CA SER A 20 -6.79 4.74 4.30
C SER A 20 -5.74 4.11 5.23
N GLU A 21 -6.17 3.59 6.38
CA GLU A 21 -5.27 2.94 7.33
C GLU A 21 -4.57 1.71 6.72
N ILE A 22 -5.25 0.96 5.85
CA ILE A 22 -4.63 -0.13 5.10
C ILE A 22 -3.59 0.43 4.12
N LYS A 23 -3.91 1.46 3.34
CA LYS A 23 -2.97 2.07 2.39
C LYS A 23 -1.71 2.61 3.07
N ASP A 24 -1.84 3.17 4.27
CA ASP A 24 -0.70 3.66 5.05
C ASP A 24 0.18 2.52 5.59
N ARG A 25 -0.41 1.36 5.87
CA ARG A 25 0.31 0.16 6.36
C ARG A 25 0.92 -0.68 5.25
N VAL A 26 0.36 -0.64 4.05
CA VAL A 26 0.81 -1.48 2.92
C VAL A 26 2.19 -1.00 2.45
N PRO A 27 3.14 -1.94 2.23
CA PRO A 27 4.46 -1.61 1.69
C PRO A 27 4.36 -0.78 0.41
N LYS A 28 4.97 0.41 0.45
CA LYS A 28 4.98 1.39 -0.63
C LYS A 28 5.93 1.02 -1.76
N ILE A 29 6.77 0.00 -1.61
CA ILE A 29 7.86 -0.27 -2.54
C ILE A 29 7.60 -1.61 -3.25
N ILE A 30 7.47 -1.59 -4.57
CA ILE A 30 7.38 -2.78 -5.40
C ILE A 30 8.68 -2.90 -6.18
N PHE A 31 9.43 -3.98 -5.96
CA PHE A 31 10.63 -4.34 -6.70
C PHE A 31 10.29 -5.40 -7.75
N ARG A 32 10.78 -5.23 -8.97
CA ARG A 32 10.57 -6.13 -10.12
C ARG A 32 11.90 -6.53 -10.72
N ALA A 33 12.13 -7.82 -10.84
CA ALA A 33 13.20 -8.45 -11.59
C ALA A 33 12.60 -9.37 -12.66
N GLN A 34 13.45 -9.93 -13.51
CA GLN A 34 13.05 -10.69 -14.71
C GLN A 34 11.95 -11.73 -14.45
N ASN A 35 12.04 -12.49 -13.35
CA ASN A 35 11.09 -13.55 -13.01
C ASN A 35 10.47 -13.37 -11.62
N LEU A 36 10.56 -12.17 -11.02
CA LEU A 36 10.25 -11.99 -9.61
C LEU A 36 9.73 -10.60 -9.30
N VAL A 37 8.70 -10.55 -8.45
CA VAL A 37 8.09 -9.32 -7.95
C VAL A 37 8.02 -9.41 -6.43
N VAL A 38 8.63 -8.43 -5.73
CA VAL A 38 8.62 -8.38 -4.25
C VAL A 38 8.05 -7.05 -3.79
N THR A 39 7.19 -7.10 -2.79
CA THR A 39 6.75 -5.92 -2.05
C THR A 39 7.64 -5.73 -0.82
N LEU A 40 8.30 -4.57 -0.75
CA LEU A 40 9.27 -4.22 0.30
C LEU A 40 8.68 -3.17 1.23
N ARG A 41 8.92 -3.33 2.53
CA ARG A 41 8.40 -2.42 3.56
C ARG A 41 9.34 -1.26 3.86
N SER A 42 10.64 -1.40 3.57
CA SER A 42 11.64 -0.37 3.89
C SER A 42 12.63 -0.14 2.75
N LYS A 43 13.24 1.05 2.75
CA LYS A 43 14.33 1.39 1.83
C LYS A 43 15.60 0.56 2.06
N SER A 44 15.84 0.10 3.29
CA SER A 44 16.97 -0.77 3.61
C SER A 44 16.85 -2.13 2.94
N GLN A 45 15.64 -2.69 2.86
CA GLN A 45 15.39 -3.91 2.09
C GLN A 45 15.61 -3.66 0.61
N LEU A 46 15.12 -2.53 0.08
CA LEU A 46 15.31 -2.16 -1.32
C LEU A 46 16.78 -2.12 -1.72
N LYS A 47 17.66 -1.51 -0.90
CA LYS A 47 19.09 -1.49 -1.16
C LYS A 47 19.66 -2.90 -1.37
N ARG A 48 19.31 -3.83 -0.46
CA ARG A 48 19.75 -5.23 -0.55
C ARG A 48 19.25 -5.92 -1.82
N TRP A 49 18.03 -5.62 -2.26
CA TRP A 49 17.47 -6.19 -3.50
C TRP A 49 18.12 -5.61 -4.76
N ILE A 50 18.47 -4.32 -4.76
CA ILE A 50 19.21 -3.69 -5.86
C ILE A 50 20.62 -4.30 -5.96
N ASP A 51 21.30 -4.51 -4.83
CA ASP A 51 22.64 -5.12 -4.80
C ASP A 51 22.60 -6.57 -5.33
N LEU A 52 21.55 -7.33 -5.02
CA LEU A 52 21.37 -8.71 -5.50
C LEU A 52 20.92 -8.80 -6.96
N TYR A 53 20.10 -7.86 -7.41
CA TYR A 53 19.53 -7.82 -8.75
C TYR A 53 19.79 -6.45 -9.39
N PRO A 54 20.99 -6.21 -9.94
CA PRO A 54 21.40 -4.90 -10.43
C PRO A 54 20.60 -4.41 -11.65
N LYS A 55 19.90 -5.32 -12.35
CA LYS A 55 18.99 -4.98 -13.46
C LYS A 55 17.52 -4.85 -13.01
N GLY A 56 17.24 -5.03 -11.73
CA GLY A 56 15.90 -4.91 -11.19
C GLY A 56 15.43 -3.46 -11.15
N THR A 57 14.14 -3.26 -11.33
CA THR A 57 13.48 -1.95 -11.27
C THR A 57 12.60 -1.88 -10.03
N TYR A 58 12.35 -0.68 -9.52
CA TYR A 58 11.46 -0.51 -8.38
C TYR A 58 10.56 0.70 -8.54
N THR A 59 9.40 0.63 -7.90
CA THR A 59 8.41 1.71 -7.84
C THR A 59 8.10 1.99 -6.38
N ILE A 60 8.12 3.27 -6.00
CA ILE A 60 7.71 3.73 -4.68
C ILE A 60 6.38 4.48 -4.84
N ASN A 61 5.30 3.89 -4.35
CA ASN A 61 3.98 4.51 -4.29
C ASN A 61 3.89 5.38 -3.04
N TYR A 62 3.75 6.69 -3.19
CA TYR A 62 3.63 7.63 -2.08
C TYR A 62 2.22 7.65 -1.49
#